data_AF-A0AAN7U9K0-F1
#
_entry.id   AF-A0AAN7U9K0-F1
#
_cell.length_a   1.000
_cell.length_b   1.000
_cell.length_c   1.000
_cell.angle_alpha   90.00
_cell.angle_beta   90.00
_cell.angle_gamma   90.00
#
_symmetry.space_group_name_H-M   'P 1'
#
loop_
_entity.id
_entity.type
_entity.pdbx_description
1 polymer ?
#
loop_
_entity_poly.entity_id
_entity_poly.type
_entity_poly.pdbx_seq_one_letter_code
_entity_poly.pdbx_strand_id
1 'polypeptide(L)'
;MPSQNDSGIPVIHAPDGIGYRLLELPPELLEALESATPPELRLESSTTSAILKCGSQSWALRQKNTSNALILLKASNVVAAPDQIPQLGLQTVSTIHDTIELVPESSGKPAPTTIGKWHEKFARGR
;
A
#
# COMPACT_ATOMS: atom_id res chain seq x y z
N MET A 1 21.28 -5.94 42.32
CA MET A 1 19.81 -5.93 42.19
C MET A 1 19.46 -5.33 40.83
N PRO A 2 18.78 -6.04 39.92
CA PRO A 2 18.38 -5.46 38.65
C PRO A 2 17.12 -4.62 38.89
N SER A 3 17.19 -3.32 38.62
CA SER A 3 16.05 -2.41 38.63
C SER A 3 15.19 -2.67 37.39
N GLN A 4 14.12 -3.44 37.53
CA GLN A 4 13.07 -3.57 36.51
C GLN A 4 12.27 -2.26 36.44
N ASN A 5 12.79 -1.27 35.72
CA ASN A 5 11.97 -0.24 35.09
C ASN A 5 11.92 -0.55 33.60
N ASP A 6 11.33 -1.71 33.26
CA ASP A 6 11.02 -2.08 31.89
C ASP A 6 9.63 -1.56 31.53
N SER A 7 9.45 -0.24 31.64
CA SER A 7 8.24 0.42 31.17
C SER A 7 8.36 0.50 29.65
N GLY A 8 7.91 -0.55 28.96
CA GLY A 8 7.93 -0.61 27.50
C GLY A 8 7.23 0.57 26.83
N ILE A 9 7.31 0.64 25.50
CA ILE A 9 6.71 1.73 24.73
C ILE A 9 5.18 1.57 24.75
N PRO A 10 4.40 2.55 25.25
CA PRO A 10 2.95 2.46 25.25
C PRO A 10 2.42 2.49 23.81
N VAL A 11 1.53 1.53 23.49
CA VAL A 11 0.84 1.45 22.19
C VAL A 11 -0.65 1.65 22.41
N ILE A 12 -1.25 2.60 21.69
CA ILE A 12 -2.67 2.93 21.78
C ILE A 12 -3.33 2.70 20.43
N HIS A 13 -4.49 2.06 20.41
CA HIS A 13 -5.27 1.90 19.19
C HIS A 13 -6.17 3.11 18.94
N ALA A 14 -5.81 3.95 17.97
CA ALA A 14 -6.49 5.21 17.68
C ALA A 14 -6.53 5.46 16.15
N PRO A 15 -7.36 4.71 15.39
CA PRO A 15 -7.53 4.94 13.97
C PRO A 15 -8.19 6.30 13.73
N ASP A 16 -7.62 7.09 12.82
CA ASP A 16 -8.07 8.46 12.52
C ASP A 16 -9.12 8.54 11.39
N GLY A 17 -9.43 7.41 10.76
CA GLY A 17 -10.45 7.32 9.71
C GLY A 17 -10.01 7.84 8.34
N ILE A 18 -8.73 8.18 8.15
CA ILE A 18 -8.21 8.72 6.88
C ILE A 18 -8.22 7.68 5.75
N GLY A 19 -8.22 6.38 6.07
CA GLY A 19 -8.30 5.30 5.08
C GLY A 19 -6.96 5.01 4.39
N TYR A 20 -5.88 4.94 5.17
CA TYR A 20 -4.54 4.63 4.68
C TYR A 20 -4.47 3.35 3.86
N ARG A 21 -3.71 3.39 2.76
CA ARG A 21 -3.37 2.23 1.93
C ARG A 21 -1.87 2.19 1.68
N LEU A 22 -1.33 0.99 1.49
CA LEU A 22 0.07 0.78 1.15
C LEU A 22 0.22 0.56 -0.35
N LEU A 23 1.14 1.31 -0.95
CA LEU A 23 1.50 1.20 -2.36
C LEU A 23 2.93 0.69 -2.48
N GLU A 24 3.14 -0.38 -3.23
CA GLU A 24 4.47 -0.92 -3.54
C GLU A 24 5.08 -0.07 -4.66
N LEU A 25 6.21 0.59 -4.36
CA LEU A 25 6.91 1.47 -5.30
C LEU A 25 8.01 0.68 -6.05
N PRO A 26 7.97 0.65 -7.40
CA PRO A 26 9.09 0.19 -8.20
C PRO A 26 10.37 1.02 -7.93
N PRO A 27 11.57 0.43 -8.02
CA PRO A 27 12.83 1.14 -7.75
C PRO A 27 12.99 2.42 -8.56
N GLU A 28 12.63 2.39 -9.85
CA GLU A 28 12.70 3.55 -10.74
C GLU A 28 11.80 4.70 -10.28
N LEU A 29 10.63 4.37 -9.69
CA LEU A 29 9.70 5.36 -9.20
C LEU A 29 10.16 5.93 -7.85
N LEU A 30 10.72 5.08 -6.99
CA LEU A 30 11.31 5.51 -5.72
C LEU A 30 12.46 6.49 -5.94
N GLU A 31 13.40 6.15 -6.83
CA GLU A 31 14.51 7.04 -7.19
C GLU A 31 14.02 8.38 -7.76
N ALA A 32 12.97 8.35 -8.58
CA ALA A 32 12.39 9.57 -9.13
C ALA A 32 11.75 10.45 -8.04
N LEU A 33 11.06 9.86 -7.06
CA LEU A 33 10.43 10.57 -5.95
C LEU A 33 11.45 11.13 -4.94
N GLU A 34 12.59 10.48 -4.78
CA GLU A 34 13.69 10.95 -3.93
C GLU A 34 14.60 11.98 -4.62
N SER A 35 14.43 12.20 -5.93
CA SER A 35 15.23 13.15 -6.70
C SER A 35 14.97 14.62 -6.31
N ALA A 36 15.92 15.51 -6.62
CA ALA A 36 15.82 16.94 -6.29
C ALA A 36 14.62 17.65 -6.96
N THR A 37 14.10 17.08 -8.04
CA THR A 37 12.92 17.57 -8.77
C THR A 37 11.91 16.43 -8.90
N PRO A 38 11.16 16.11 -7.83
CA PRO A 38 10.26 14.98 -7.82
C PRO A 38 9.16 15.18 -8.88
N PRO A 39 8.86 14.15 -9.70
CA PRO A 39 7.83 14.25 -10.71
C PRO A 39 6.42 14.26 -10.08
N GLU A 40 5.47 14.88 -10.77
CA GLU A 40 4.07 14.87 -10.35
C GLU A 40 3.44 13.50 -10.60
N LEU A 41 2.87 12.91 -9.56
CA LEU A 41 2.10 11.68 -9.64
C LEU A 41 0.62 11.97 -9.90
N ARG A 42 0.04 11.32 -10.91
CA ARG A 42 -1.38 11.46 -11.23
C ARG A 42 -2.08 10.12 -11.21
N LEU A 43 -3.24 10.09 -10.55
CA LEU A 43 -4.15 8.93 -10.57
C LEU A 43 -5.26 9.20 -11.58
N GLU A 44 -5.41 8.29 -12.54
CA GLU A 44 -6.47 8.34 -13.54
C GLU A 44 -7.33 7.08 -13.46
N SER A 45 -8.63 7.22 -13.66
CA SER A 45 -9.53 6.08 -13.80
C SER A 45 -9.50 5.57 -15.24
N SER A 46 -9.28 4.28 -15.43
CA SER A 46 -9.50 3.58 -16.69
C SER A 46 -10.78 2.73 -16.61
N THR A 47 -11.19 2.13 -17.73
CA THR A 47 -12.37 1.27 -17.82
C THR A 47 -12.30 0.05 -16.90
N THR A 48 -11.08 -0.40 -16.59
CA THR A 48 -10.86 -1.69 -15.91
C THR A 48 -10.12 -1.55 -14.59
N SER A 49 -9.32 -0.49 -14.40
CA SER A 49 -8.52 -0.26 -13.19
C SER A 49 -8.15 1.22 -13.04
N ALA A 50 -7.65 1.61 -11.87
CA ALA A 50 -6.95 2.88 -11.72
C ALA A 50 -5.52 2.78 -12.29
N ILE A 51 -5.00 3.88 -12.82
CA ILE A 51 -3.65 4.00 -13.39
C ILE A 51 -2.90 5.10 -12.65
N LEU A 52 -1.67 4.80 -12.21
CA LEU A 52 -0.71 5.79 -11.75
C LEU A 52 0.15 6.23 -12.93
N LYS A 53 0.22 7.54 -13.17
CA LYS A 53 1.12 8.14 -14.15
C LYS A 53 2.22 8.91 -13.46
N CYS A 54 3.44 8.74 -13.97
CA CYS A 54 4.61 9.51 -13.60
C CYS A 54 5.33 9.91 -14.89
N GLY A 55 5.13 11.14 -15.35
CA GLY A 55 5.67 11.61 -16.63
C GLY A 55 5.23 10.74 -17.82
N SER A 56 6.19 10.03 -18.44
CA SER A 56 5.95 9.13 -19.57
C SER A 56 5.61 7.69 -19.18
N GLN A 57 5.74 7.34 -17.90
CA GLN A 57 5.48 5.99 -17.39
C GLN A 57 4.06 5.88 -16.83
N SER A 58 3.48 4.69 -16.96
CA SER A 58 2.12 4.39 -16.51
C SER A 58 2.08 2.99 -15.90
N TRP A 59 1.45 2.86 -14.74
CA TRP A 59 1.27 1.59 -14.04
C TRP A 59 -0.20 1.40 -13.66
N ALA A 60 -0.76 0.24 -13.98
CA ALA A 60 -2.05 -0.17 -13.47
C ALA A 60 -1.93 -0.56 -11.99
N LEU A 61 -2.84 -0.04 -11.16
CA LEU A 61 -2.93 -0.41 -9.75
C LEU A 61 -3.63 -1.76 -9.63
N ARG A 62 -3.02 -2.70 -8.91
CA ARG A 62 -3.65 -3.98 -8.55
C ARG A 62 -3.67 -4.16 -7.04
N GLN A 63 -4.82 -4.54 -6.52
CA GLN A 63 -4.94 -4.86 -5.10
C GLN A 63 -4.50 -6.31 -4.86
N LYS A 64 -3.65 -6.49 -3.86
CA LYS A 64 -3.14 -7.78 -3.42
C LYS A 64 -3.48 -7.96 -1.95
N ASN A 65 -4.38 -8.90 -1.66
CA ASN A 65 -4.72 -9.22 -0.29
C ASN A 65 -3.57 -9.98 0.38
N THR A 66 -3.42 -9.80 1.68
CA THR A 66 -2.45 -10.51 2.50
C THR A 66 -3.16 -11.22 3.64
N SER A 67 -2.70 -12.43 3.98
CA SER A 67 -3.26 -13.20 5.12
C SER A 67 -2.83 -12.64 6.48
N ASN A 68 -1.92 -11.67 6.50
CA ASN A 68 -1.40 -11.02 7.71
C ASN A 68 -2.04 -9.63 7.87
N ALA A 69 -2.22 -9.21 9.12
CA ALA A 69 -2.59 -7.84 9.44
C ALA A 69 -1.34 -6.95 9.49
N LEU A 70 -1.30 -5.91 8.67
CA LEU A 70 -0.24 -4.89 8.67
C LEU A 70 -0.69 -3.71 9.52
N ILE A 71 -0.01 -3.48 10.64
CA ILE A 71 -0.38 -2.42 11.59
C ILE A 71 0.45 -1.17 11.28
N LEU A 72 -0.22 -0.08 10.89
CA LEU A 72 0.43 1.22 10.72
C LEU A 72 0.51 1.94 12.07
N LEU A 73 1.74 2.27 12.46
CA LEU A 73 2.03 2.97 13.69
C LEU A 73 2.52 4.39 13.41
N LYS A 74 2.05 5.34 14.20
CA LYS A 74 2.51 6.73 14.18
C LYS A 74 3.07 7.07 15.56
N ALA A 75 4.22 7.75 15.60
CA ALA A 75 4.76 8.29 16.84
C ALA A 75 3.76 9.30 17.42
N SER A 76 3.50 9.20 18.71
CA SER A 76 2.55 10.05 19.43
C SER A 76 3.04 10.35 20.84
N ASN A 77 2.64 11.48 21.38
CA ASN A 77 2.88 11.79 22.79
C ASN A 77 1.67 11.28 23.60
N VAL A 78 1.92 10.32 24.48
CA VAL A 78 0.90 9.76 25.38
C VAL A 78 0.95 10.53 26.69
N VAL A 79 -0.18 11.14 27.05
CA VAL A 79 -0.34 11.81 28.35
C VAL A 79 -1.15 10.88 29.24
N ALA A 80 -0.49 10.28 30.24
CA ALA A 80 -1.15 9.35 31.17
C ALA A 80 -1.98 10.07 32.25
N ALA A 81 -1.66 11.33 32.57
CA ALA A 81 -2.37 12.18 33.52
C ALA A 81 -2.10 13.68 33.22
N PRO A 82 -3.00 14.62 33.58
CA PRO A 82 -2.87 16.04 33.26
C PRO A 82 -1.61 16.72 33.85
N ASP A 83 -1.03 16.15 34.91
CA ASP A 83 0.16 16.70 35.58
C ASP A 83 1.47 15.95 35.28
N GLN A 84 1.48 15.04 34.30
CA GLN A 84 2.67 14.25 33.93
C GLN A 84 3.31 14.73 32.63
N ILE A 85 4.64 14.60 32.56
CA ILE A 85 5.41 14.87 31.34
C ILE A 85 4.94 13.89 30.24
N PRO A 86 4.60 14.38 29.04
CA PRO A 86 4.19 13.50 27.94
C PRO A 86 5.28 12.47 27.64
N GLN A 87 4.90 11.19 27.62
CA GLN A 87 5.80 10.11 27.26
C GLN A 87 5.67 9.81 25.77
N LEU A 88 6.79 9.49 25.12
CA LEU A 88 6.77 9.03 23.73
C LEU A 88 6.10 7.64 23.67
N GLY A 89 5.10 7.51 22.80
CA GLY A 89 4.36 6.28 22.55
C GLY A 89 4.02 6.11 21.07
N LEU A 90 3.30 5.03 20.78
CA LEU A 90 2.88 4.66 19.42
C LEU A 90 1.36 4.62 19.34
N GLN A 91 0.81 5.18 18.27
CA GLN A 91 -0.61 5.07 17.92
C GLN A 91 -0.77 4.14 16.73
N THR A 92 -1.63 3.13 16.86
CA THR A 92 -2.11 2.36 15.72
C THR A 92 -3.14 3.20 14.97
N VAL A 93 -2.74 3.70 13.80
CA VAL A 93 -3.57 4.58 12.96
C VAL A 93 -4.35 3.80 11.90
N SER A 94 -3.92 2.60 11.54
CA SER A 94 -4.63 1.73 10.61
C SER A 94 -4.19 0.27 10.75
N THR A 95 -5.09 -0.65 10.39
CA THR A 95 -4.80 -2.08 10.24
C THR A 95 -5.18 -2.48 8.82
N ILE A 96 -4.17 -2.82 8.02
CA ILE A 96 -4.28 -3.04 6.58
C ILE A 96 -4.20 -4.54 6.29
N HIS A 97 -5.04 -5.00 5.36
CA HIS A 97 -5.11 -6.40 4.94
C HIS A 97 -4.84 -6.58 3.44
N ASP A 98 -4.55 -5.48 2.74
CA ASP A 98 -4.26 -5.43 1.31
C ASP A 98 -3.14 -4.43 1.00
N THR A 99 -2.33 -4.74 0.01
CA THR A 99 -1.37 -3.79 -0.58
C THR A 99 -1.80 -3.49 -2.02
N ILE A 100 -1.34 -2.37 -2.55
CA ILE A 100 -1.49 -2.02 -3.96
C ILE A 100 -0.15 -2.25 -4.63
N GLU A 101 -0.09 -3.14 -5.61
CA GLU A 101 1.06 -3.31 -6.49
C GLU A 101 0.90 -2.47 -7.77
N LEU A 102 2.02 -1.99 -8.30
CA LEU A 102 2.08 -1.22 -9.55
C LEU A 102 2.56 -2.13 -10.68
N VAL A 103 1.71 -2.33 -11.70
CA VAL A 103 2.05 -3.15 -12.87
C VAL A 103 2.25 -2.23 -14.08
N PRO A 104 3.45 -2.22 -14.70
CA PRO A 104 3.69 -1.38 -15.88
C PRO A 104 2.68 -1.66 -16.99
N GLU A 105 2.03 -0.62 -17.51
CA GLU A 105 1.24 -0.74 -18.73
C GLU A 105 2.18 -0.64 -19.92
N SER A 106 2.26 -1.70 -20.75
CA SER A 106 2.93 -1.57 -22.04
C SER A 106 2.12 -0.60 -22.89
N SER A 107 2.77 0.42 -23.42
CA SER A 107 2.17 1.44 -24.30
C SER A 107 1.75 0.90 -25.68
N GLY A 108 1.37 -0.37 -25.80
CA GLY A 108 1.11 -0.97 -27.11
C GLY A 108 0.46 -2.35 -27.09
N LYS A 109 -0.76 -2.33 -27.62
CA LYS A 109 -1.61 -3.42 -28.16
C LYS A 109 -2.40 -4.24 -27.14
N PRO A 110 -3.72 -4.39 -27.35
CA PRO A 110 -4.52 -5.33 -26.58
C PRO A 110 -3.94 -6.73 -26.77
N ALA A 111 -3.75 -7.45 -25.67
CA ALA A 111 -3.43 -8.86 -25.72
C ALA A 111 -4.48 -9.57 -26.59
N PRO A 112 -4.08 -10.43 -27.55
CA PRO A 112 -5.05 -11.15 -28.35
C PRO A 112 -5.89 -12.02 -27.40
N THR A 113 -7.18 -11.70 -27.31
CA THR A 113 -8.19 -12.55 -26.68
C THR A 113 -8.15 -13.91 -27.39
N THR A 114 -7.51 -14.89 -26.78
CA THR A 114 -7.60 -16.29 -27.21
C THR A 114 -8.93 -16.87 -26.72
N ILE A 115 -10.04 -16.26 -27.15
CA ILE A 115 -11.35 -16.89 -27.11
C ILE A 115 -11.27 -18.05 -28.10
N GLY A 116 -11.24 -19.28 -27.59
CA GLY A 116 -11.47 -20.46 -28.42
C GLY A 116 -10.73 -21.74 -28.03
N LYS A 117 -9.53 -21.67 -27.44
CA LYS A 117 -8.73 -22.90 -27.25
C LYS A 117 -9.20 -23.81 -26.12
N TRP A 118 -9.98 -23.30 -25.17
CA TRP A 118 -10.49 -24.11 -24.06
C TRP A 118 -11.72 -24.93 -24.46
N HIS A 119 -12.66 -24.33 -25.21
CA HIS A 119 -13.87 -25.02 -25.65
C HIS A 119 -13.58 -26.12 -26.69
N GLU A 120 -12.55 -25.98 -27.53
CA GLU A 120 -12.16 -27.01 -28.50
C GLU A 120 -11.50 -28.25 -27.86
N LYS A 121 -10.72 -28.08 -26.78
CA LYS A 121 -9.98 -29.20 -26.17
C LYS A 121 -10.85 -30.17 -25.39
N PHE A 122 -12.03 -29.74 -24.93
CA PHE A 122 -12.92 -30.55 -24.09
C PHE A 122 -14.26 -30.93 -24.73
N ALA A 123 -14.65 -30.32 -25.86
CA ALA A 123 -15.88 -30.70 -26.57
C ALA A 123 -15.72 -31.96 -27.45
N ARG A 124 -14.49 -32.40 -27.71
CA ARG A 124 -14.19 -33.55 -28.58
C ARG A 124 -14.15 -34.86 -27.79
N GLY A 125 -15.25 -35.16 -27.12
CA GLY A 125 -15.39 -36.31 -26.25
C GLY A 125 -16.81 -36.54 -25.76
N ARG A 126 -17.80 -36.42 -26.65
CA ARG A 126 -19.12 -37.05 -26.53
C ARG A 126 -19.62 -37.42 -27.92
#